data_AF-A0AAU2V6I5-F1
#
_entry.id   AF-A0AAU2V6I5-F1
#
_cell.length_a   1.000
_cell.length_b   1.000
_cell.length_c   1.000
_cell.angle_alpha   90.00
_cell.angle_beta   90.00
_cell.angle_gamma   90.00
#
_symmetry.space_group_name_H-M   'P 1'
#
loop_
_entity.id
_entity.type
_entity.pdbx_description
1 polymer ?
#
loop_
_entity_poly.entity_id
_entity_poly.type
_entity_poly.pdbx_seq_one_letter_code
_entity_poly.pdbx_strand_id
1 'polypeptide(L)'
;MSTIDAKPLTATERELAALDCDRVLVGFQFKPSPLEIGRLTVTVRNHGEHLRASVEALPPNNRTRRSDAALRDWADLVARGPEPVPLGAWTYLRALARTVRAFLEVLECVDVAPR
;
A
#
# COMPACT_ATOMS: atom_id res chain seq x y z
N MET A 1 -1.22 19.04 -8.02
CA MET A 1 -1.17 17.57 -8.15
C MET A 1 0.29 17.22 -8.34
N SER A 2 1.00 16.83 -7.27
CA SER A 2 2.39 16.38 -7.42
C SER A 2 2.37 15.06 -8.19
N THR A 3 2.96 15.08 -9.38
CA THR A 3 3.28 13.88 -10.15
C THR A 3 4.26 13.08 -9.30
N ILE A 4 3.80 12.02 -8.65
CA ILE A 4 4.70 11.07 -7.99
C ILE A 4 5.52 10.45 -9.12
N ASP A 5 6.83 10.64 -9.08
CA ASP A 5 7.75 10.02 -10.04
C ASP A 5 7.71 8.51 -9.76
N ALA A 6 6.87 7.79 -10.51
CA ALA A 6 6.46 6.41 -10.24
C ALA A 6 7.56 5.39 -10.59
N LYS A 7 8.79 5.69 -10.20
CA LYS A 7 9.92 4.78 -10.26
C LYS A 7 9.64 3.58 -9.33
N PRO A 8 10.00 2.36 -9.75
CA PRO A 8 9.96 1.19 -8.87
C PRO A 8 10.79 1.42 -7.60
N LEU A 9 10.23 1.01 -6.45
CA LEU A 9 10.96 1.02 -5.18
C LEU A 9 12.11 0.00 -5.22
N THR A 10 13.26 0.42 -4.71
CA THR A 10 14.40 -0.46 -4.39
C THR A 10 14.04 -1.46 -3.28
N ALA A 11 14.86 -2.51 -3.10
CA ALA A 11 14.64 -3.50 -2.04
C ALA A 11 14.54 -2.84 -0.64
N THR A 12 15.45 -1.92 -0.31
CA THR A 12 15.43 -1.20 0.97
C THR A 12 14.18 -0.33 1.12
N GLU A 13 13.72 0.34 0.07
CA GLU A 13 12.48 1.12 0.11
C GLU A 13 11.24 0.22 0.30
N ARG A 14 11.23 -0.98 -0.28
CA ARG A 14 10.18 -1.99 -0.05
C ARG A 14 10.19 -2.49 1.39
N GLU A 15 11.35 -2.73 1.98
CA GLU A 15 11.49 -3.08 3.40
C GLU A 15 10.98 -1.97 4.32
N LEU A 16 11.32 -0.70 4.03
CA LEU A 16 10.79 0.44 4.77
C LEU A 16 9.27 0.54 4.64
N ALA A 17 8.72 0.33 3.45
CA ALA A 17 7.27 0.29 3.24
C ALA A 17 6.61 -0.83 4.07
N ALA A 18 7.23 -2.02 4.13
CA ALA A 18 6.77 -3.13 4.97
C ALA A 18 6.74 -2.77 6.46
N LEU A 19 7.82 -2.14 6.96
CA LEU A 19 7.90 -1.69 8.36
C LEU A 19 6.85 -0.63 8.70
N ASP A 20 6.60 0.33 7.81
CA ASP A 20 5.55 1.33 8.01
C ASP A 20 4.15 0.70 7.98
N CYS A 21 3.94 -0.34 7.17
CA CYS A 21 2.70 -1.11 7.22
C CYS A 21 2.53 -1.83 8.57
N ASP A 22 3.59 -2.43 9.13
CA ASP A 22 3.50 -3.10 10.43
C ASP A 22 3.16 -2.14 11.57
N ARG A 23 3.76 -0.94 11.55
CA ARG A 23 3.43 0.14 12.49
C ARG A 23 1.96 0.52 12.44
N VAL A 24 1.34 0.49 11.27
CA VAL A 24 -0.09 0.77 11.09
C VAL A 24 -0.98 -0.39 11.54
N LEU A 25 -0.53 -1.62 11.32
CA LEU A 25 -1.31 -2.84 11.53
C LEU A 25 -1.33 -3.32 12.98
N VAL A 26 -0.70 -2.59 13.90
CA VAL A 26 -0.74 -2.82 15.36
C VAL A 26 -2.17 -2.93 15.93
N GLY A 27 -2.27 -3.52 17.12
CA GLY A 27 -3.52 -3.66 17.88
C GLY A 27 -4.13 -2.30 18.28
N PHE A 28 -5.44 -2.28 18.53
CA PHE A 28 -6.18 -1.05 18.85
C PHE A 28 -5.62 -0.28 20.06
N GLN A 29 -5.11 -0.99 21.07
CA GLN A 29 -4.49 -0.39 22.24
C GLN A 29 -3.24 0.44 21.92
N PHE A 30 -2.63 0.22 20.75
CA PHE A 30 -1.46 0.95 20.24
C PHE A 30 -1.85 1.89 19.09
N LYS A 31 -3.14 2.20 18.92
CA LYS A 31 -3.63 3.06 17.85
C LYS A 31 -2.90 4.42 17.91
N PRO A 32 -2.32 4.90 16.80
CA PRO A 32 -1.65 6.19 16.75
C PRO A 32 -2.58 7.39 17.03
N SER A 33 -1.97 8.51 17.39
CA SER A 33 -2.68 9.80 17.55
C SER A 33 -3.31 10.24 16.21
N PRO A 34 -4.35 11.10 16.20
CA PRO A 34 -4.94 11.59 14.95
C PRO A 34 -3.94 12.26 14.00
N LEU A 35 -2.99 13.05 14.54
CA LEU A 35 -1.94 13.69 13.75
C LEU A 35 -1.01 12.65 13.11
N GLU A 36 -0.64 11.63 13.87
CA GLU A 36 0.21 10.54 13.39
C GLU A 36 -0.50 9.67 12.35
N ILE A 37 -1.80 9.42 12.50
CA ILE A 37 -2.63 8.77 11.47
C ILE A 37 -2.56 9.57 10.17
N GLY A 38 -2.70 10.90 10.22
CA GLY A 38 -2.59 11.75 9.03
C GLY A 38 -1.22 11.62 8.33
N ARG A 39 -0.13 11.66 9.11
CA ARG A 39 1.24 11.49 8.59
C ARG A 39 1.45 10.11 7.96
N LEU A 40 1.10 9.05 8.69
CA LEU A 40 1.22 7.67 8.21
C LEU A 40 0.35 7.42 6.98
N THR A 41 -0.81 8.06 6.87
CA THR A 41 -1.67 7.99 5.67
C THR A 41 -0.95 8.53 4.44
N VAL A 42 -0.26 9.67 4.55
CA VAL A 42 0.53 10.21 3.44
C VAL A 42 1.68 9.27 3.09
N THR A 43 2.43 8.78 4.09
CA THR A 43 3.56 7.86 3.88
C THR A 43 3.12 6.57 3.20
N VAL A 44 2.12 5.88 3.74
CA VAL A 44 1.61 4.61 3.17
C VAL A 44 0.99 4.85 1.80
N ARG A 45 0.32 5.99 1.58
CA ARG A 45 -0.21 6.33 0.26
C ARG A 45 0.90 6.47 -0.78
N ASN A 46 1.99 7.15 -0.45
CA ASN A 46 3.12 7.31 -1.35
C ASN A 46 3.74 5.94 -1.70
N HIS A 47 4.02 5.10 -0.69
CA HIS A 47 4.53 3.74 -0.92
C HIS A 47 3.62 2.95 -1.86
N GLY A 48 2.31 2.98 -1.63
CA GLY A 48 1.36 2.26 -2.45
C GLY A 48 1.23 2.78 -3.88
N GLU A 49 1.44 4.08 -4.14
CA GLU A 49 1.47 4.58 -5.53
C GLU A 49 2.67 4.05 -6.32
N HIS A 50 3.87 4.02 -5.71
CA HIS A 50 5.05 3.44 -6.35
C HIS A 50 4.91 1.92 -6.57
N LEU A 51 4.35 1.22 -5.59
CA LEU A 51 4.12 -0.22 -5.68
C LEU A 51 3.02 -0.57 -6.69
N ARG A 52 1.92 0.19 -6.72
CA ARG A 52 0.87 0.07 -7.73
C ARG A 52 1.46 0.19 -9.13
N ALA A 53 2.25 1.23 -9.38
CA ALA A 53 2.89 1.43 -10.68
C ALA A 53 3.82 0.26 -11.05
N SER A 54 4.55 -0.30 -10.07
CA SER A 54 5.40 -1.47 -10.28
C SER A 54 4.58 -2.72 -10.64
N VAL A 55 3.44 -2.94 -9.98
CA VAL A 55 2.53 -4.06 -10.25
C VAL A 55 1.82 -3.88 -11.61
N GLU A 56 1.44 -2.65 -11.97
CA GLU A 56 0.92 -2.34 -13.30
C GLU A 56 1.96 -2.53 -14.41
N ALA A 57 3.25 -2.33 -14.13
CA ALA A 57 4.30 -2.57 -15.11
C ALA A 57 4.61 -4.06 -15.33
N LEU A 58 4.02 -4.98 -14.55
CA LEU A 58 4.24 -6.42 -14.72
C LEU A 58 3.73 -6.90 -16.09
N PRO A 59 4.50 -7.78 -16.78
CA PRO A 59 4.03 -8.44 -17.99
C PRO A 59 2.71 -9.19 -17.75
N PRO A 60 1.82 -9.33 -18.75
CA PRO A 60 0.53 -10.01 -18.58
C PRO A 60 0.65 -11.42 -17.99
N ASN A 61 1.71 -12.16 -18.35
CA ASN A 61 1.96 -13.52 -17.84
C ASN A 61 2.33 -13.56 -16.35
N ASN A 62 2.76 -12.42 -15.78
CA ASN A 62 3.13 -12.29 -14.37
C ASN A 62 2.01 -11.63 -13.55
N ARG A 63 0.95 -11.13 -14.20
CA ARG A 63 -0.24 -10.63 -13.49
C ARG A 63 -1.11 -11.82 -13.09
N THR A 64 -1.48 -11.84 -11.82
CA THR A 64 -2.30 -12.88 -11.21
C THR A 64 -3.63 -12.29 -10.77
N ARG A 65 -4.60 -13.15 -10.42
CA ARG A 65 -5.83 -12.68 -9.76
C ARG A 65 -5.56 -11.86 -8.50
N ARG A 66 -4.44 -12.13 -7.81
CA ARG A 66 -4.01 -11.39 -6.62
C ARG A 66 -3.57 -9.98 -6.97
N SER A 67 -2.76 -9.80 -8.02
CA SER A 67 -2.37 -8.46 -8.48
C SER A 67 -3.58 -7.65 -8.93
N ASP A 68 -4.51 -8.27 -9.67
CA ASP A 68 -5.71 -7.59 -10.17
C ASP A 68 -6.69 -7.22 -9.05
N ALA A 69 -6.77 -8.03 -7.98
CA ALA A 69 -7.53 -7.69 -6.80
C ALA A 69 -6.89 -6.52 -6.03
N ALA A 70 -5.59 -6.57 -5.78
CA ALA A 70 -4.87 -5.51 -5.07
C ALA A 70 -4.95 -4.15 -5.81
N LEU A 71 -4.86 -4.15 -7.14
CA LEU A 71 -5.01 -2.94 -7.95
C LEU A 71 -6.41 -2.33 -7.85
N ARG A 72 -7.46 -3.16 -7.86
CA ARG A 72 -8.85 -2.70 -7.70
C ARG A 72 -9.10 -2.18 -6.28
N ASP A 73 -8.68 -2.91 -5.26
CA ASP A 73 -8.81 -2.49 -3.87
C ASP A 73 -8.11 -1.13 -3.64
N TRP A 74 -6.93 -0.94 -4.23
CA TRP A 74 -6.22 0.33 -4.16
C TRP A 74 -7.01 1.46 -4.81
N ALA A 75 -7.49 1.26 -6.04
CA ALA A 75 -8.28 2.25 -6.76
C ALA A 75 -9.54 2.65 -5.97
N ASP A 76 -10.25 1.67 -5.41
CA ASP A 76 -11.46 1.89 -4.62
C ASP A 76 -11.16 2.64 -3.31
N LEU A 77 -10.05 2.31 -2.64
CA LEU A 77 -9.62 3.02 -1.44
C LEU A 77 -9.25 4.47 -1.74
N VAL A 78 -8.42 4.71 -2.76
CA VAL A 78 -7.98 6.06 -3.12
C VAL A 78 -9.15 6.93 -3.58
N ALA A 79 -10.12 6.37 -4.31
CA ALA A 79 -11.31 7.09 -4.76
C ALA A 79 -12.23 7.48 -3.60
N ARG A 80 -12.44 6.56 -2.64
CA ARG A 80 -13.34 6.77 -1.49
C ARG A 80 -12.74 7.68 -0.41
N GLY A 81 -11.44 7.53 -0.13
CA GLY A 81 -10.78 8.20 1.00
C GLY A 81 -11.30 7.75 2.37
N PRO A 82 -10.92 8.45 3.46
CA PRO A 82 -11.40 8.14 4.81
C PRO A 82 -12.85 8.60 5.01
N GLU A 83 -13.66 7.75 5.64
CA GLU A 83 -15.05 8.09 5.99
C GLU A 83 -15.12 9.03 7.20
N PRO A 84 -16.09 9.96 7.25
CA PRO A 84 -16.27 10.91 8.35
C PRO A 84 -17.00 10.28 9.56
N VAL A 85 -16.57 9.09 9.97
CA VAL A 85 -17.13 8.32 11.09
C VAL A 85 -16.06 8.14 12.17
N PRO A 86 -16.45 7.80 13.42
CA PRO A 86 -15.48 7.44 14.44
C PRO A 86 -14.51 6.37 13.93
N LEU A 87 -13.21 6.62 14.10
CA LEU A 87 -12.12 5.77 13.59
C LEU A 87 -11.99 5.66 12.07
N GLY A 88 -12.79 6.36 11.27
CA GLY A 88 -12.77 6.26 9.79
C GLY A 88 -11.40 6.53 9.17
N ALA A 89 -10.66 7.51 9.69
CA ALA A 89 -9.27 7.75 9.26
C ALA A 89 -8.31 6.60 9.61
N TRP A 90 -8.52 5.94 10.74
CA TRP A 90 -7.67 4.82 11.17
C TRP A 90 -8.00 3.53 10.42
N THR A 91 -9.29 3.24 10.18
CA THR A 91 -9.71 2.10 9.36
C THR A 91 -9.25 2.25 7.91
N TYR A 92 -9.35 3.46 7.37
CA TYR A 92 -8.82 3.81 6.05
C TYR A 92 -7.31 3.58 5.95
N LEU A 93 -6.53 4.12 6.88
CA LEU A 93 -5.08 3.91 6.94
C LEU A 93 -4.71 2.41 6.99
N ARG A 94 -5.42 1.62 7.80
CA ARG A 94 -5.21 0.18 7.89
C ARG A 94 -5.60 -0.55 6.61
N ALA A 95 -6.63 -0.10 5.90
CA ALA A 95 -6.99 -0.67 4.61
C ALA A 95 -5.89 -0.40 3.58
N LEU A 96 -5.39 0.84 3.50
CA LEU A 96 -4.24 1.19 2.66
C LEU A 96 -3.03 0.30 2.97
N ALA A 97 -2.65 0.16 4.24
CA ALA A 97 -1.49 -0.66 4.63
C ALA A 97 -1.64 -2.14 4.24
N ARG A 98 -2.85 -2.71 4.31
CA ARG A 98 -3.10 -4.08 3.85
C ARG A 98 -2.96 -4.21 2.32
N THR A 99 -3.45 -3.24 1.57
CA THR A 99 -3.30 -3.24 0.11
C THR A 99 -1.85 -3.05 -0.31
N VAL A 100 -1.09 -2.21 0.41
CA VAL A 100 0.37 -2.06 0.22
C VAL A 100 1.09 -3.38 0.48
N ARG A 101 0.74 -4.10 1.57
CA ARG A 101 1.25 -5.45 1.83
C ARG A 101 0.95 -6.43 0.70
N ALA A 102 -0.26 -6.38 0.15
CA ALA A 102 -0.62 -7.23 -1.00
C ALA A 102 0.24 -6.92 -2.24
N PHE A 103 0.58 -5.65 -2.51
CA PHE A 103 1.51 -5.31 -3.59
C PHE A 103 2.92 -5.84 -3.34
N LEU A 104 3.44 -5.71 -2.11
CA LEU A 104 4.74 -6.26 -1.73
C LEU A 104 4.79 -7.77 -1.96
N GLU A 105 3.78 -8.52 -1.49
CA GLU A 105 3.68 -9.97 -1.71
C GLU A 105 3.66 -10.35 -3.19
N VAL A 106 2.94 -9.58 -4.02
CA VAL A 106 2.89 -9.79 -5.48
C VAL A 106 4.28 -9.64 -6.09
N LEU A 107 5.00 -8.57 -5.74
CA LEU A 107 6.33 -8.30 -6.31
C LEU A 107 7.37 -9.31 -5.82
N GLU A 108 7.33 -9.71 -4.55
CA GLU A 108 8.19 -10.77 -4.00
C GLU A 108 7.97 -12.10 -4.73
N CYS A 109 6.72 -12.47 -5.01
CA CYS A 109 6.40 -13.69 -5.74
C CYS A 109 6.97 -13.68 -7.17
N VAL A 110 7.00 -12.52 -7.82
CA VAL A 110 7.58 -12.35 -9.17
C VAL A 110 9.11 -12.42 -9.13
N ASP A 111 9.73 -11.84 -8.10
CA ASP A 111 11.19 -11.82 -7.95
C ASP A 111 11.77 -13.24 -7.71
N VAL A 112 10.99 -14.15 -7.11
CA VAL A 112 11.40 -15.54 -6.81
C VAL A 112 11.08 -16.53 -7.94
N ALA A 113 10.17 -16.20 -8.87
CA ALA A 113 9.81 -17.09 -9.97
C ALA A 113 10.99 -17.28 -10.95
N PRO A 114 11.33 -18.53 -11.34
CA PRO A 114 12.37 -18.77 -12.34
C PRO A 114 11.97 -18.13 -13.68
N ARG A 115 12.89 -17.36 -14.26
CA ARG A 115 12.73 -16.70 -15.57
C ARG A 115 12.85 -17.69 -16.72
#